data_AF-A0A226CZL1-F1
#
_entry.id   AF-A0A226CZL1-F1
#
_cell.length_a   1.000
_cell.length_b   1.000
_cell.length_c   1.000
_cell.angle_alpha   90.00
_cell.angle_beta   90.00
_cell.angle_gamma   90.00
#
_symmetry.space_group_name_H-M   'P 1'
#
loop_
_entity.id
_entity.type
_entity.pdbx_description
1 polymer ?
#
loop_
_entity_poly.entity_id
_entity_poly.type
_entity_poly.pdbx_seq_one_letter_code
_entity_poly.pdbx_strand_id
1 'polypeptide(L)'
;MYHIDYLPLLKLHLRVCKFIKCLPFEYDEKSGLVIRTQNSRQVITFKIQSIFSLLYSFATILHVCIGRLTLTERFLGSLFLILDILLTTTRWNYSLDKSPGQIVNSFLQFEKQILEDLPTAPSSLGTKLMKIFIPVATLSLTGIAIFEFLLLLFAPCTPPFLLSMFPTCRQYYANGYLVQCGIRLFESWMQWHMLLSGGTWVIYILFVGIVCLLTYFRVLHSQIAQIKKDQDMDTCIRLYRSIQILEKSFNDFLMVMIVPAMMICSPGIQLIVQYVCINHHKDIAMPGFLVFPTLGLDAGINNVLVFTLASHINIGSEKALQGMKEKVMGLEKRKLMKRQIRACSVLKVKFGSNFIDRGTPLVIQNFCVNQTVALTLIKSRHVAR
;
A
#
# COMPACT_ATOMS: atom_id res chain seq x y z
N MET A 1 4.01 -8.29 -17.87
CA MET A 1 2.79 -7.89 -17.13
C MET A 1 2.96 -6.53 -16.49
N TYR A 2 3.94 -6.31 -15.62
CA TYR A 2 4.32 -4.98 -15.11
C TYR A 2 4.47 -3.97 -16.27
N HIS A 3 5.28 -4.32 -17.27
CA HIS A 3 5.57 -3.44 -18.40
C HIS A 3 4.34 -3.07 -19.24
N ILE A 4 3.41 -4.00 -19.43
CA ILE A 4 2.25 -3.81 -20.32
C ILE A 4 1.07 -3.21 -19.57
N ASP A 5 0.73 -3.77 -18.41
CA ASP A 5 -0.52 -3.47 -17.71
C ASP A 5 -0.39 -2.29 -16.73
N TYR A 6 0.76 -2.14 -16.06
CA TYR A 6 0.90 -1.25 -14.91
C TYR A 6 1.87 -0.09 -15.14
N LEU A 7 2.86 -0.25 -16.01
CA LEU A 7 3.81 0.80 -16.33
C LEU A 7 3.16 2.07 -16.89
N PRO A 8 2.15 2.01 -17.79
CA PRO A 8 1.48 3.23 -18.26
C PRO A 8 0.82 4.03 -17.12
N LEU A 9 0.18 3.33 -16.18
CA LEU A 9 -0.43 3.93 -15.00
C LEU A 9 0.63 4.53 -14.07
N LEU A 10 1.72 3.81 -13.83
CA LEU A 10 2.84 4.32 -13.04
C LEU A 10 3.44 5.58 -13.68
N LYS A 11 3.64 5.61 -15.01
CA LYS A 11 4.13 6.81 -15.71
C LYS A 11 3.21 8.01 -15.51
N LEU A 12 1.89 7.81 -15.65
CA LEU A 12 0.91 8.87 -15.43
C LEU A 12 0.99 9.38 -13.98
N HIS A 13 1.03 8.47 -13.01
CA HIS A 13 1.13 8.78 -11.59
C HIS A 13 2.43 9.54 -11.25
N LEU A 14 3.58 9.10 -11.79
CA LEU A 14 4.87 9.77 -11.60
C LEU A 14 4.88 11.17 -12.22
N ARG A 15 4.17 11.43 -13.32
CA ARG A 15 4.02 12.78 -13.88
C ARG A 15 3.25 13.70 -12.93
N VAL A 16 2.15 13.22 -12.34
CA VAL A 16 1.39 13.96 -11.31
C VAL A 16 2.27 14.24 -10.09
N CYS A 17 3.01 13.23 -9.61
CA CYS A 17 3.93 13.40 -8.48
C CYS A 17 5.07 14.37 -8.79
N LYS A 18 5.58 14.40 -10.04
CA LYS A 18 6.59 15.35 -10.50
C LYS A 18 6.05 16.78 -10.52
N PHE A 19 4.80 16.97 -10.93
CA PHE A 19 4.14 18.28 -10.88
C PHE A 19 4.06 18.82 -9.44
N ILE A 20 3.70 17.97 -8.48
CA ILE A 20 3.58 18.32 -7.05
C ILE A 20 4.94 18.28 -6.32
N LYS A 21 5.99 17.77 -6.98
CA LYS A 21 7.35 17.56 -6.43
C LYS A 21 7.37 16.65 -5.20
N CYS A 22 6.42 15.72 -5.10
CA CYS A 22 6.25 14.87 -3.93
C CYS A 22 7.00 13.53 -3.96
N LEU A 23 7.69 13.23 -5.07
CA LEU A 23 8.57 12.06 -5.19
C LEU A 23 9.93 12.46 -5.78
N PRO A 24 11.04 11.86 -5.31
CA PRO A 24 12.37 12.08 -5.86
C PRO A 24 12.71 11.14 -7.03
N PHE A 25 11.69 10.59 -7.71
CA PHE A 25 11.84 9.64 -8.81
C PHE A 25 11.11 10.11 -10.05
N GLU A 26 11.66 9.78 -11.21
CA GLU A 26 11.05 10.01 -12.51
C GLU A 26 11.29 8.82 -13.43
N TYR A 27 10.39 8.63 -14.39
CA TYR A 27 10.59 7.64 -15.43
C TYR A 27 11.44 8.25 -16.55
N ASP A 28 12.56 7.61 -16.88
CA ASP A 28 13.39 8.01 -18.00
C ASP A 28 13.00 7.25 -19.26
N GLU A 29 12.43 7.96 -20.24
CA GLU A 29 12.00 7.38 -21.50
C GLU A 29 13.18 6.81 -22.33
N LYS A 30 14.41 7.29 -22.12
CA LYS A 30 15.59 6.81 -22.85
C LYS A 30 16.04 5.44 -22.36
N SER A 31 16.20 5.27 -21.04
CA SER A 31 16.59 3.98 -20.45
C SER A 31 15.42 3.01 -20.30
N GLY A 32 14.18 3.52 -20.28
CA GLY A 32 13.00 2.73 -19.95
C GLY A 32 12.94 2.34 -18.47
N LEU A 33 13.64 3.08 -17.61
CA LEU A 33 13.79 2.78 -16.19
C LEU A 33 13.29 3.93 -15.31
N VAL A 34 12.88 3.59 -14.09
CA VAL A 34 12.62 4.56 -13.02
C VAL A 34 13.95 4.97 -12.41
N ILE A 35 14.31 6.23 -12.55
CA ILE A 35 15.57 6.80 -12.04
C ILE A 35 15.29 7.84 -10.96
N ARG A 36 16.28 8.09 -10.12
CA ARG A 36 16.25 9.22 -9.19
C ARG A 36 16.34 10.52 -9.98
N THR A 37 15.51 11.51 -9.64
CA THR A 37 15.58 12.81 -10.32
C THR A 37 16.93 13.50 -10.09
N GLN A 38 17.43 14.15 -11.13
CA GLN A 38 18.66 14.96 -11.07
C GLN A 38 18.38 16.40 -10.65
N ASN A 39 17.12 16.82 -10.59
CA ASN A 39 16.74 18.18 -10.23
C ASN A 39 16.91 18.42 -8.73
N SER A 40 17.98 19.12 -8.33
CA SER A 40 18.29 19.43 -6.92
C SER A 40 17.15 20.19 -6.23
N ARG A 41 16.42 21.07 -6.93
CA ARG A 41 15.29 21.80 -6.34
C ARG A 41 14.17 20.85 -5.94
N GLN A 42 13.83 19.89 -6.80
CA GLN A 42 12.82 18.88 -6.50
C GLN A 42 13.23 18.00 -5.31
N VAL A 43 14.51 17.61 -5.23
CA VAL A 43 15.04 16.85 -4.10
C VAL A 43 14.93 17.64 -2.78
N ILE A 44 15.29 18.92 -2.80
CA ILE A 44 15.17 19.81 -1.63
C ILE A 44 13.70 19.96 -1.24
N THR A 45 12.81 20.21 -2.19
CA THR A 45 11.36 20.30 -1.93
C THR A 45 10.81 19.02 -1.31
N PHE A 46 11.17 17.84 -1.84
CA PHE A 46 10.76 16.56 -1.28
C PHE A 46 11.22 16.39 0.17
N LYS A 47 12.49 16.69 0.47
CA LYS A 47 13.02 16.60 1.84
C LYS A 47 12.29 17.52 2.81
N ILE A 48 12.00 18.76 2.39
CA ILE A 48 11.21 19.71 3.19
C ILE A 48 9.79 19.16 3.42
N GLN A 49 9.13 18.64 2.38
CA GLN A 49 7.81 18.02 2.51
C GLN A 49 7.80 16.80 3.43
N SER A 50 8.88 16.00 3.47
CA SER A 50 9.00 14.87 4.40
C SER A 50 9.11 15.34 5.86
N ILE A 51 9.89 16.41 6.11
CA ILE A 51 9.99 17.03 7.44
C ILE A 51 8.63 17.61 7.84
N PHE A 52 7.96 18.33 6.94
CA PHE A 52 6.64 18.87 7.22
C PHE A 52 5.59 17.78 7.49
N SER A 53 5.60 16.65 6.77
CA SER A 53 4.69 15.55 7.10
C SER A 53 4.94 14.98 8.50
N LEU A 54 6.20 14.89 8.93
CA LEU A 54 6.52 14.44 10.29
C LEU A 54 6.02 15.43 11.35
N LEU A 55 6.27 16.72 11.15
CA LEU A 55 5.79 17.78 12.04
C LEU A 55 4.27 17.85 12.08
N TYR A 56 3.62 17.70 10.92
CA TYR A 56 2.17 17.67 10.79
C TYR A 56 1.58 16.47 11.53
N SER A 57 2.09 15.25 11.28
CA SER A 57 1.66 14.06 12.03
C SER A 57 1.86 14.22 13.54
N PHE A 58 2.97 14.82 13.98
CA PHE A 58 3.20 15.08 15.40
C PHE A 58 2.21 16.08 15.99
N ALA A 59 1.91 17.17 15.28
CA ALA A 59 0.88 18.13 15.70
C ALA A 59 -0.51 17.45 15.80
N THR A 60 -0.85 16.61 14.81
CA THR A 60 -2.07 15.80 14.83
C THR A 60 -2.11 14.87 16.05
N ILE A 61 -1.01 14.19 16.40
CA ILE A 61 -0.91 13.36 17.62
C ILE A 61 -1.22 14.18 18.87
N LEU A 62 -0.53 15.31 19.04
CA LEU A 62 -0.73 16.18 20.21
C LEU A 62 -2.18 16.67 20.30
N HIS A 63 -2.76 17.08 19.18
CA HIS A 63 -4.13 17.57 19.14
C HIS A 63 -5.15 16.49 19.48
N VAL A 64 -5.01 15.27 18.93
CA VAL A 64 -5.93 14.16 19.21
C VAL A 64 -5.81 13.65 20.65
N CYS A 65 -4.58 13.54 21.16
CA CYS A 65 -4.33 12.95 22.49
C CYS A 65 -4.56 13.94 23.65
N ILE A 66 -4.15 15.20 23.49
CA ILE A 66 -4.15 16.21 24.58
C ILE A 66 -5.26 17.23 24.38
N GLY A 67 -5.78 17.39 23.15
CA GLY A 67 -6.81 18.36 22.84
C GLY A 67 -8.13 18.13 23.58
N ARG A 68 -8.83 19.25 23.84
CA ARG A 68 -10.19 19.28 24.39
C ARG A 68 -11.22 18.95 23.30
N LEU A 69 -11.12 17.74 22.77
CA LEU A 69 -12.01 17.22 21.75
C LEU A 69 -13.12 16.39 22.38
N THR A 70 -14.33 16.50 21.84
CA THR A 70 -15.44 15.58 22.12
C THR A 70 -15.07 14.15 21.68
N LEU A 71 -15.81 13.16 22.16
CA LEU A 71 -15.53 11.76 21.81
C LEU A 71 -15.58 11.52 20.29
N THR A 72 -16.61 12.05 19.60
CA THR A 72 -16.76 11.93 18.15
C THR A 72 -15.60 12.59 17.41
N GLU A 73 -15.20 13.78 17.84
CA GLU A 73 -14.05 14.50 17.29
C GLU A 73 -12.73 13.75 17.49
N ARG A 74 -12.55 13.07 18.63
CA ARG A 74 -11.38 12.21 18.86
C ARG A 74 -11.33 11.03 17.90
N PHE A 75 -12.45 10.39 17.59
CA PHE A 75 -12.49 9.29 16.62
C PHE A 75 -12.19 9.78 15.20
N LEU A 76 -12.78 10.90 14.80
CA LEU A 76 -12.48 11.56 13.52
C LEU A 76 -10.99 11.92 13.42
N GLY A 77 -10.46 12.59 14.45
CA GLY A 77 -9.04 12.92 14.55
C GLY A 77 -8.13 11.69 14.52
N SER A 78 -8.51 10.61 15.22
CA SER A 78 -7.74 9.36 15.27
C SER A 78 -7.70 8.64 13.92
N LEU A 79 -8.77 8.72 13.12
CA LEU A 79 -8.79 8.15 11.77
C LEU A 79 -7.73 8.79 10.87
N PHE A 80 -7.76 10.12 10.77
CA PHE A 80 -6.77 10.88 10.01
C PHE A 80 -5.37 10.73 10.60
N LEU A 81 -5.24 10.66 11.92
CA LEU A 81 -3.95 10.41 12.56
C LEU A 81 -3.32 9.07 12.13
N ILE A 82 -4.08 7.98 12.14
CA ILE A 82 -3.55 6.67 11.72
C ILE A 82 -3.19 6.69 10.23
N LEU A 83 -3.98 7.38 9.41
CA LEU A 83 -3.69 7.59 7.99
C LEU A 83 -2.41 8.40 7.80
N ASP A 84 -2.23 9.49 8.55
CA ASP A 84 -1.04 10.34 8.52
C ASP A 84 0.21 9.54 8.91
N ILE A 85 0.12 8.73 9.98
CA ILE A 85 1.22 7.84 10.40
C ILE A 85 1.56 6.86 9.28
N LEU A 86 0.56 6.24 8.64
CA LEU A 86 0.75 5.32 7.53
C LEU A 86 1.46 6.00 6.36
N LEU A 87 0.96 7.16 5.93
CA LEU A 87 1.48 7.89 4.78
C LEU A 87 2.88 8.45 5.07
N THR A 88 3.10 9.02 6.25
CA THR A 88 4.41 9.53 6.68
C THR A 88 5.43 8.41 6.76
N THR A 89 5.06 7.25 7.31
CA THR A 89 5.97 6.09 7.39
C THR A 89 6.29 5.54 6.01
N THR A 90 5.27 5.28 5.18
CA THR A 90 5.47 4.68 3.84
C THR A 90 6.21 5.60 2.87
N ARG A 91 6.04 6.92 2.99
CA ARG A 91 6.75 7.90 2.16
C ARG A 91 8.17 8.22 2.62
N TRP A 92 8.57 7.80 3.82
CA TRP A 92 9.80 8.25 4.46
C TRP A 92 11.03 7.79 3.68
N ASN A 93 11.58 8.67 2.84
CA ASN A 93 12.78 8.42 2.06
C ASN A 93 13.74 9.61 2.10
N TYR A 94 14.01 10.14 3.30
CA TYR A 94 14.86 11.32 3.48
C TYR A 94 16.30 11.11 2.97
N SER A 95 16.81 9.89 3.07
CA SER A 95 18.13 9.48 2.58
C SER A 95 18.22 9.34 1.06
N LEU A 96 17.09 9.47 0.34
CA LEU A 96 16.99 9.27 -1.11
C LEU A 96 17.49 7.89 -1.53
N ASP A 97 17.11 6.87 -0.76
CA ASP A 97 17.36 5.48 -1.07
C ASP A 97 16.85 5.14 -2.46
N LYS A 98 17.66 4.40 -3.23
CA LYS A 98 17.38 3.97 -4.59
C LYS A 98 16.51 2.71 -4.64
N SER A 99 16.37 1.99 -3.52
CA SER A 99 15.65 0.72 -3.44
C SER A 99 14.26 0.72 -4.09
N PRO A 100 13.38 1.75 -3.88
CA PRO A 100 12.05 1.74 -4.50
C PRO A 100 12.10 1.70 -6.03
N GLY A 101 12.92 2.57 -6.64
CA GLY A 101 13.10 2.60 -8.09
C GLY A 101 13.80 1.35 -8.61
N GLN A 102 14.79 0.84 -7.88
CA GLN A 102 15.50 -0.40 -8.23
C GLN A 102 14.56 -1.61 -8.25
N ILE A 103 13.64 -1.74 -7.31
CA ILE A 103 12.67 -2.85 -7.29
C ILE A 103 11.79 -2.82 -8.53
N VAL A 104 11.22 -1.65 -8.86
CA VAL A 104 10.42 -1.49 -10.08
C VAL A 104 11.24 -1.88 -11.32
N ASN A 105 12.48 -1.40 -11.40
CA ASN A 105 13.38 -1.74 -12.50
C ASN A 105 13.71 -3.24 -12.54
N SER A 106 13.86 -3.91 -11.40
CA SER A 106 14.09 -5.36 -11.32
C SER A 106 12.89 -6.13 -11.87
N PHE A 107 11.65 -5.70 -11.61
CA PHE A 107 10.47 -6.28 -12.24
C PHE A 107 10.49 -6.07 -13.76
N LEU A 108 10.75 -4.84 -14.23
CA LEU A 108 10.81 -4.53 -15.67
C LEU A 108 11.90 -5.35 -16.39
N GLN A 109 13.08 -5.45 -15.80
CA GLN A 109 14.20 -6.22 -16.35
C GLN A 109 13.92 -7.73 -16.31
N PHE A 110 13.31 -8.24 -15.24
CA PHE A 110 12.89 -9.63 -15.16
C PHE A 110 11.93 -9.98 -16.29
N GLU A 111 10.92 -9.15 -16.55
CA GLU A 111 9.98 -9.39 -17.64
C GLU A 111 10.65 -9.33 -19.01
N LYS A 112 11.54 -8.36 -19.22
CA LYS A 112 12.25 -8.20 -20.49
C LYS A 112 13.24 -9.34 -20.74
N GLN A 113 14.03 -9.75 -19.76
CA GLN A 113 15.12 -10.70 -19.98
C GLN A 113 14.72 -12.16 -19.81
N ILE A 114 13.74 -12.45 -18.95
CA ILE A 114 13.43 -13.83 -18.54
C ILE A 114 12.09 -14.30 -19.10
N LEU A 115 11.14 -13.38 -19.31
CA LEU A 115 9.79 -13.75 -19.77
C LEU A 115 9.53 -13.49 -21.25
N GLU A 116 10.44 -12.83 -21.98
CA GLU A 116 10.25 -12.47 -23.39
C GLU A 116 10.00 -13.71 -24.27
N ASP A 117 10.73 -14.79 -24.04
CA ASP A 117 10.60 -16.04 -24.82
C ASP A 117 9.53 -17.01 -24.28
N LEU A 118 8.84 -16.66 -23.19
CA LEU A 118 7.90 -17.57 -22.53
C LEU A 118 6.44 -17.26 -22.91
N PRO A 119 5.58 -18.30 -23.04
CA PRO A 119 4.18 -18.08 -23.35
C PRO A 119 3.50 -17.26 -22.25
N THR A 120 2.65 -16.31 -22.66
CA THR A 120 1.88 -15.49 -21.73
C THR A 120 0.91 -16.37 -20.94
N ALA A 121 1.06 -16.39 -19.60
CA ALA A 121 0.14 -17.12 -18.75
C ALA A 121 -1.27 -16.50 -18.76
N PRO A 122 -2.34 -17.32 -18.68
CA PRO A 122 -3.69 -16.80 -18.58
C PRO A 122 -3.87 -15.95 -17.30
N SER A 123 -4.64 -14.88 -17.42
CA SER A 123 -4.99 -14.02 -16.28
C SER A 123 -5.92 -14.76 -15.32
N SER A 124 -5.59 -14.82 -14.03
CA SER A 124 -6.53 -15.32 -13.02
C SER A 124 -7.54 -14.25 -12.65
N LEU A 125 -8.59 -14.69 -11.96
CA LEU A 125 -9.54 -13.82 -11.28
C LEU A 125 -8.85 -12.77 -10.41
N GLY A 126 -7.88 -13.16 -9.57
CA GLY A 126 -7.16 -12.22 -8.71
C GLY A 126 -6.40 -11.15 -9.51
N THR A 127 -5.73 -11.54 -10.60
CA THR A 127 -5.05 -10.58 -11.48
C THR A 127 -6.04 -9.64 -12.17
N LYS A 128 -7.19 -10.15 -12.64
CA LYS A 128 -8.25 -9.34 -13.25
C LYS A 128 -8.84 -8.33 -12.27
N LEU A 129 -9.11 -8.75 -11.03
CA LEU A 129 -9.58 -7.86 -9.97
C LEU A 129 -8.55 -6.76 -9.68
N MET A 130 -7.26 -7.09 -9.62
CA MET A 130 -6.21 -6.11 -9.37
C MET A 130 -6.03 -5.09 -10.50
N LYS A 131 -6.28 -5.48 -11.76
CA LYS A 131 -6.31 -4.53 -12.90
C LYS A 131 -7.39 -3.47 -12.76
N ILE A 132 -8.50 -3.78 -12.08
CA ILE A 132 -9.57 -2.82 -11.78
C ILE A 132 -9.23 -2.05 -10.50
N PHE A 133 -8.77 -2.75 -9.46
CA PHE A 133 -8.50 -2.17 -8.15
C PHE A 133 -7.37 -1.14 -8.17
N ILE A 134 -6.28 -1.36 -8.90
CA ILE A 134 -5.13 -0.44 -8.91
C ILE A 134 -5.48 0.96 -9.45
N PRO A 135 -6.16 1.10 -10.61
CA PRO A 135 -6.68 2.39 -11.07
C PRO A 135 -7.65 3.03 -10.07
N VAL A 136 -8.58 2.24 -9.51
CA VAL A 136 -9.56 2.74 -8.53
C VAL A 136 -8.86 3.26 -7.27
N ALA A 137 -7.88 2.52 -6.74
CA ALA A 137 -7.09 2.95 -5.58
C ALA A 137 -6.25 4.20 -5.90
N THR A 138 -5.68 4.29 -7.09
CA THR A 138 -4.94 5.50 -7.52
C THR A 138 -5.86 6.72 -7.61
N LEU A 139 -7.07 6.52 -8.14
CA LEU A 139 -8.11 7.56 -8.18
C LEU A 139 -8.59 7.92 -6.77
N SER A 140 -8.76 6.93 -5.88
CA SER A 140 -9.21 7.17 -4.49
C SER A 140 -8.22 8.00 -3.70
N LEU A 141 -6.91 7.84 -3.90
CA LEU A 141 -5.89 8.73 -3.29
C LEU A 141 -6.13 10.20 -3.60
N THR A 142 -6.50 10.53 -4.84
CA THR A 142 -6.81 11.92 -5.23
C THR A 142 -8.21 12.32 -4.76
N GLY A 143 -9.17 11.40 -4.83
CA GLY A 143 -10.53 11.62 -4.34
C GLY A 143 -10.59 11.96 -2.86
N ILE A 144 -9.83 11.26 -2.01
CA ILE A 144 -9.73 11.54 -0.57
C ILE A 144 -9.24 12.97 -0.33
N ALA A 145 -8.18 13.41 -1.01
CA ALA A 145 -7.68 14.78 -0.87
C ALA A 145 -8.71 15.84 -1.30
N ILE A 146 -9.49 15.56 -2.35
CA ILE A 146 -10.59 16.44 -2.79
C ILE A 146 -11.70 16.49 -1.74
N PHE A 147 -12.13 15.33 -1.22
CA PHE A 147 -13.16 15.28 -0.18
C PHE A 147 -12.73 15.97 1.10
N GLU A 148 -11.45 15.87 1.46
CA GLU A 148 -10.87 16.58 2.59
C GLU A 148 -10.86 18.10 2.37
N PHE A 149 -10.45 18.57 1.19
CA PHE A 149 -10.54 19.99 0.85
C PHE A 149 -11.99 20.50 0.94
N LEU A 150 -12.96 19.75 0.41
CA LEU A 150 -14.38 20.08 0.54
C LEU A 150 -14.81 20.11 2.02
N LEU A 151 -14.38 19.14 2.83
CA LEU A 151 -14.64 19.11 4.27
C LEU A 151 -14.10 20.37 4.95
N LEU A 152 -12.89 20.82 4.63
CA LEU A 152 -12.29 22.03 5.19
C LEU A 152 -12.98 23.32 4.72
N LEU A 153 -13.61 23.32 3.55
CA LEU A 153 -14.44 24.42 3.09
C LEU A 153 -15.73 24.54 3.91
N PHE A 154 -16.43 23.43 4.13
CA PHE A 154 -17.73 23.41 4.84
C PHE A 154 -17.58 23.43 6.36
N ALA A 155 -16.57 22.75 6.89
CA ALA A 155 -16.34 22.55 8.32
C ALA A 155 -14.84 22.74 8.64
N PRO A 156 -14.32 24.00 8.59
CA PRO A 156 -12.90 24.28 8.79
C PRO A 156 -12.38 23.91 10.18
N CYS A 157 -13.24 23.92 11.20
CA CYS A 157 -12.86 23.58 12.58
C CYS A 157 -12.95 22.08 12.87
N THR A 158 -12.94 21.23 11.84
CA THR A 158 -13.02 19.79 11.99
C THR A 158 -11.68 19.22 12.47
N PRO A 159 -11.62 18.41 13.53
CA PRO A 159 -10.37 17.74 13.92
C PRO A 159 -9.96 16.65 12.92
N PRO A 160 -8.65 16.42 12.71
CA PRO A 160 -7.53 16.96 13.47
C PRO A 160 -6.82 18.15 12.80
N PHE A 161 -7.52 18.85 11.91
CA PHE A 161 -6.94 19.91 11.08
C PHE A 161 -6.43 21.09 11.91
N LEU A 162 -5.37 21.76 11.46
CA LEU A 162 -4.72 22.90 12.08
C LEU A 162 -5.70 23.99 12.53
N LEU A 163 -6.74 24.26 11.74
CA LEU A 163 -7.77 25.23 12.13
C LEU A 163 -8.51 24.83 13.42
N SER A 164 -8.77 23.53 13.66
CA SER A 164 -9.40 23.06 14.90
C SER A 164 -8.47 23.16 16.13
N MET A 165 -7.17 23.37 15.93
CA MET A 165 -6.21 23.55 17.02
C MET A 165 -6.28 24.96 17.63
N PHE A 166 -6.87 25.93 16.93
CA PHE A 166 -7.02 27.30 17.45
C PHE A 166 -8.26 27.40 18.35
N PRO A 167 -8.13 27.94 19.58
CA PRO A 167 -9.25 28.04 20.53
C PRO A 167 -10.38 28.94 20.02
N THR A 168 -10.07 29.86 19.12
CA THR A 168 -10.97 30.85 18.54
C THR A 168 -11.33 30.54 17.08
N CYS A 169 -11.25 29.28 16.63
CA CYS A 169 -11.56 28.89 15.24
C CYS A 169 -12.90 29.46 14.73
N ARG A 170 -13.93 29.51 15.59
CA ARG A 170 -15.23 30.12 15.25
C ARG A 170 -15.20 31.66 15.14
N GLN A 171 -14.38 32.34 15.94
CA GLN A 171 -14.30 33.81 15.94
C GLN A 171 -13.41 34.34 14.80
N TYR A 172 -12.34 33.62 14.46
CA TYR A 172 -11.47 33.96 13.32
C TYR A 172 -12.20 34.02 11.98
N TYR A 173 -13.35 33.35 11.88
CA TYR A 173 -14.23 33.37 10.71
C TYR A 173 -14.69 34.78 10.33
N ALA A 174 -14.79 35.71 11.29
CA ALA A 174 -15.32 37.05 11.04
C ALA A 174 -14.31 38.03 10.41
N ASN A 175 -13.01 37.95 10.76
CA ASN A 175 -12.04 39.01 10.47
C ASN A 175 -10.77 38.55 9.72
N GLY A 176 -10.61 37.26 9.41
CA GLY A 176 -9.32 36.67 8.97
C GLY A 176 -9.35 35.81 7.70
N TYR A 177 -10.17 36.15 6.70
CA TYR A 177 -10.41 35.29 5.51
C TYR A 177 -9.13 34.84 4.79
N LEU A 178 -8.14 35.73 4.63
CA LEU A 178 -6.88 35.42 3.93
C LEU A 178 -6.05 34.36 4.65
N VAL A 179 -5.90 34.48 5.98
CA VAL A 179 -5.13 33.52 6.79
C VAL A 179 -5.82 32.16 6.78
N GLN A 180 -7.15 32.14 6.89
CA GLN A 180 -7.94 30.92 6.85
C GLN A 180 -7.82 30.22 5.48
N CYS A 181 -7.92 30.96 4.38
CA CYS A 181 -7.71 30.43 3.04
C CYS A 181 -6.30 29.83 2.89
N GLY A 182 -5.28 30.52 3.39
CA GLY A 182 -3.91 30.03 3.41
C GLY A 182 -3.74 28.71 4.15
N ILE A 183 -4.33 28.58 5.36
CA ILE A 183 -4.26 27.33 6.14
C ILE A 183 -4.97 26.20 5.39
N ARG A 184 -6.18 26.43 4.88
CA ARG A 184 -6.92 25.40 4.10
C ARG A 184 -6.12 24.90 2.89
N LEU A 185 -5.53 25.82 2.12
CA LEU A 185 -4.70 25.46 0.97
C LEU A 185 -3.46 24.67 1.40
N PHE A 186 -2.83 25.07 2.50
CA PHE A 186 -1.69 24.35 3.04
C PHE A 186 -2.06 22.92 3.48
N GLU A 187 -3.16 22.74 4.19
CA GLU A 187 -3.61 21.42 4.66
C GLU A 187 -3.95 20.49 3.52
N SER A 188 -4.76 20.96 2.57
CA SER A 188 -5.12 20.13 1.41
C SER A 188 -3.90 19.82 0.53
N TRP A 189 -2.95 20.75 0.41
CA TRP A 189 -1.67 20.48 -0.25
C TRP A 189 -0.84 19.43 0.50
N MET A 190 -0.75 19.54 1.84
CA MET A 190 -0.04 18.61 2.72
C MET A 190 -0.56 17.18 2.51
N GLN A 191 -1.87 17.03 2.62
CA GLN A 191 -2.54 15.74 2.52
C GLN A 191 -2.47 15.16 1.12
N TRP A 192 -2.67 15.97 0.09
CA TRP A 192 -2.57 15.51 -1.29
C TRP A 192 -1.17 14.95 -1.60
N HIS A 193 -0.10 15.65 -1.19
CA HIS A 193 1.25 15.16 -1.45
C HIS A 193 1.62 13.96 -0.58
N MET A 194 1.09 13.85 0.65
CA MET A 194 1.29 12.69 1.52
C MET A 194 0.61 11.45 0.93
N LEU A 195 -0.65 11.57 0.52
CA LEU A 195 -1.43 10.50 -0.13
C LEU A 195 -0.76 10.00 -1.40
N LEU A 196 -0.38 10.91 -2.30
CA LEU A 196 0.30 10.53 -3.54
C LEU A 196 1.64 9.87 -3.27
N SER A 197 2.49 10.47 -2.44
CA SER A 197 3.85 9.96 -2.18
C SER A 197 3.85 8.62 -1.44
N GLY A 198 3.11 8.51 -0.33
CA GLY A 198 3.01 7.27 0.45
C GLY A 198 2.27 6.16 -0.31
N GLY A 199 1.16 6.53 -0.97
CA GLY A 199 0.36 5.60 -1.77
C GLY A 199 1.10 5.03 -2.99
N THR A 200 2.07 5.76 -3.56
CA THR A 200 2.87 5.27 -4.70
C THR A 200 3.55 3.94 -4.40
N TRP A 201 4.22 3.85 -3.25
CA TRP A 201 5.00 2.66 -2.91
C TRP A 201 4.09 1.50 -2.51
N VAL A 202 3.00 1.79 -1.81
CA VAL A 202 1.98 0.78 -1.47
C VAL A 202 1.35 0.20 -2.76
N ILE A 203 0.92 1.05 -3.69
CA ILE A 203 0.24 0.58 -4.91
C ILE A 203 1.23 -0.07 -5.88
N TYR A 204 2.28 0.65 -6.30
CA TYR A 204 3.10 0.23 -7.44
C TYR A 204 4.27 -0.68 -7.08
N ILE A 205 4.66 -0.75 -5.81
CA ILE A 205 5.61 -1.74 -5.33
C ILE A 205 4.84 -2.89 -4.69
N LEU A 206 4.18 -2.69 -3.54
CA LEU A 206 3.54 -3.80 -2.83
C LEU A 206 2.43 -4.48 -3.66
N PHE A 207 1.40 -3.75 -4.09
CA PHE A 207 0.25 -4.39 -4.76
C PHE A 207 0.62 -4.95 -6.12
N VAL A 208 1.22 -4.14 -7.00
CA VAL A 208 1.64 -4.59 -8.33
C VAL A 208 2.69 -5.70 -8.23
N GLY A 209 3.67 -5.60 -7.32
CA GLY A 209 4.70 -6.61 -7.12
C GLY A 209 4.14 -7.97 -6.68
N ILE A 210 3.14 -7.98 -5.78
CA ILE A 210 2.44 -9.22 -5.40
C ILE A 210 1.79 -9.87 -6.62
N VAL A 211 1.07 -9.08 -7.43
CA VAL A 211 0.39 -9.59 -8.63
C VAL A 211 1.41 -10.12 -9.63
N CYS A 212 2.54 -9.44 -9.80
CA CYS A 212 3.64 -9.87 -10.68
C CYS A 212 4.20 -11.22 -10.28
N LEU A 213 4.58 -11.39 -9.01
CA LEU A 213 5.09 -12.66 -8.50
C LEU A 213 4.08 -13.80 -8.70
N LEU A 214 2.79 -13.56 -8.42
CA LEU A 214 1.73 -14.55 -8.64
C LEU A 214 1.58 -14.94 -10.12
N THR A 215 1.70 -13.98 -11.02
CA THR A 215 1.66 -14.26 -12.47
C THR A 215 2.90 -15.04 -12.91
N TYR A 216 4.08 -14.72 -12.37
CA TYR A 216 5.31 -15.45 -12.68
C TYR A 216 5.24 -16.91 -12.21
N PHE A 217 4.61 -17.18 -11.06
CA PHE A 217 4.35 -18.56 -10.64
C PHE A 217 3.43 -19.31 -11.60
N ARG A 218 2.47 -18.65 -12.26
CA ARG A 218 1.64 -19.31 -13.29
C ARG A 218 2.43 -19.67 -14.54
N VAL A 219 3.30 -18.76 -14.99
CA VAL A 219 4.23 -19.05 -16.09
C VAL A 219 5.10 -20.25 -15.71
N LEU A 220 5.68 -20.24 -14.51
CA LEU A 220 6.48 -21.34 -14.01
C LEU A 220 5.68 -22.66 -13.93
N HIS A 221 4.44 -22.64 -13.44
CA HIS A 221 3.59 -23.82 -13.39
C HIS A 221 3.32 -24.42 -14.77
N SER A 222 3.11 -23.56 -15.78
CA SER A 222 2.98 -23.99 -17.17
C SER A 222 4.26 -24.68 -17.67
N GLN A 223 5.44 -24.16 -17.33
CA GLN A 223 6.73 -24.77 -17.68
C GLN A 223 6.92 -26.12 -16.95
N ILE A 224 6.58 -26.20 -15.66
CA ILE A 224 6.65 -27.45 -14.87
C ILE A 224 5.78 -28.55 -15.48
N ALA A 225 4.59 -28.21 -15.99
CA ALA A 225 3.70 -29.16 -16.63
C ALA A 225 4.28 -29.77 -17.91
N GLN A 226 5.13 -29.01 -18.61
CA GLN A 226 5.73 -29.37 -19.90
C GLN A 226 7.07 -30.12 -19.78
N ILE A 227 7.61 -30.30 -18.57
CA ILE A 227 8.89 -30.99 -18.35
C ILE A 227 8.83 -32.43 -18.89
N LYS A 228 9.72 -32.75 -19.83
CA LYS A 228 9.96 -34.10 -20.34
C LYS A 228 11.42 -34.53 -20.22
N LYS A 229 12.35 -33.58 -20.27
CA LYS A 229 13.80 -33.82 -20.27
C LYS A 229 14.48 -33.12 -19.10
N ASP A 230 15.70 -33.54 -18.83
CA ASP A 230 16.56 -32.93 -17.79
C ASP A 230 16.77 -31.43 -18.01
N GLN A 231 16.94 -30.99 -19.27
CA GLN A 231 17.15 -29.59 -19.63
C GLN A 231 15.94 -28.69 -19.29
N ASP A 232 14.73 -29.23 -19.39
CA ASP A 232 13.49 -28.50 -19.05
C ASP A 232 13.43 -28.24 -17.54
N MET A 233 13.83 -29.23 -16.75
CA MET A 233 13.90 -29.12 -15.30
C MET A 233 14.93 -28.08 -14.86
N ASP A 234 16.13 -28.08 -15.46
CA ASP A 234 17.16 -27.07 -15.17
C ASP A 234 16.67 -25.65 -15.50
N THR A 235 15.89 -25.49 -16.56
CA THR A 235 15.28 -24.20 -16.93
C THR A 235 14.21 -23.77 -15.93
N CYS A 236 13.36 -24.68 -15.47
CA CYS A 236 12.38 -24.41 -14.41
C CYS A 236 13.05 -24.02 -13.08
N ILE A 237 14.13 -24.70 -12.68
CA ILE A 237 14.89 -24.38 -11.47
C ILE A 237 15.54 -23.00 -11.59
N ARG A 238 16.13 -22.67 -12.76
CA ARG A 238 16.69 -21.33 -13.02
C ARG A 238 15.63 -20.22 -12.95
N LEU A 239 14.46 -20.46 -13.55
CA LEU A 239 13.34 -19.52 -13.47
C LEU A 239 12.88 -19.32 -12.01
N TYR A 240 12.68 -20.40 -11.25
CA TYR A 240 12.31 -20.31 -9.83
C TYR A 240 13.34 -19.52 -9.02
N ARG A 241 14.64 -19.77 -9.20
CA ARG A 241 15.71 -19.04 -8.51
C ARG A 241 15.72 -17.55 -8.87
N SER A 242 15.41 -17.22 -10.12
CA SER A 242 15.31 -15.82 -10.55
C SER A 242 14.13 -15.12 -9.87
N ILE A 243 12.97 -15.79 -9.75
CA ILE A 243 11.83 -15.30 -8.98
C ILE A 243 12.21 -15.16 -7.49
N GLN A 244 12.98 -16.09 -6.94
CA GLN A 244 13.46 -16.04 -5.55
C GLN A 244 14.39 -14.83 -5.30
N ILE A 245 15.26 -14.48 -6.25
CA ILE A 245 16.11 -13.29 -6.15
C ILE A 245 15.24 -12.02 -6.16
N LEU A 246 14.25 -11.98 -7.07
CA LEU A 246 13.32 -10.86 -7.17
C LEU A 246 12.48 -10.69 -5.89
N GLU A 247 12.00 -11.79 -5.31
CA GLU A 247 11.27 -11.78 -4.04
C GLU A 247 12.12 -11.31 -2.86
N LYS A 248 13.42 -11.65 -2.82
CA LYS A 248 14.33 -11.14 -1.79
C LYS A 248 14.52 -9.63 -1.91
N SER A 249 14.74 -9.12 -3.12
CA SER A 249 14.84 -7.67 -3.37
C SER A 249 13.54 -6.96 -3.02
N PHE A 250 12.40 -7.57 -3.34
CA PHE A 250 11.07 -7.08 -2.99
C PHE A 250 10.87 -6.98 -1.47
N ASN A 251 11.24 -8.03 -0.72
CA ASN A 251 11.11 -8.07 0.73
C ASN A 251 12.08 -7.13 1.45
N ASP A 252 13.29 -6.92 0.95
CA ASP A 252 14.30 -6.08 1.59
C ASP A 252 13.77 -4.66 1.87
N PHE A 253 13.05 -4.09 0.90
CA PHE A 253 12.38 -2.80 1.04
C PHE A 253 11.06 -2.88 1.83
N LEU A 254 10.22 -3.88 1.53
CA LEU A 254 8.86 -3.93 2.07
C LEU A 254 8.78 -4.34 3.54
N MET A 255 9.65 -5.25 3.97
CA MET A 255 9.60 -5.91 5.28
C MET A 255 9.86 -4.94 6.44
N VAL A 256 10.63 -3.88 6.20
CA VAL A 256 11.05 -2.91 7.22
C VAL A 256 10.03 -1.81 7.41
N MET A 257 9.44 -1.33 6.32
CA MET A 257 8.68 -0.07 6.33
C MET A 257 7.22 -0.25 5.93
N ILE A 258 6.96 -0.79 4.74
CA ILE A 258 5.61 -0.74 4.15
C ILE A 258 4.70 -1.81 4.75
N VAL A 259 5.13 -3.07 4.80
CA VAL A 259 4.26 -4.15 5.28
C VAL A 259 3.93 -3.97 6.77
N PRO A 260 4.88 -3.67 7.68
CA PRO A 260 4.55 -3.40 9.07
C PRO A 260 3.58 -2.22 9.25
N ALA A 261 3.80 -1.10 8.54
CA ALA A 261 2.91 0.05 8.61
C ALA A 261 1.50 -0.30 8.14
N MET A 262 1.37 -1.03 7.02
CA MET A 262 0.07 -1.49 6.51
C MET A 262 -0.62 -2.45 7.49
N MET A 263 0.12 -3.38 8.10
CA MET A 263 -0.43 -4.35 9.05
C MET A 263 -0.93 -3.72 10.35
N ILE A 264 -0.38 -2.57 10.76
CA ILE A 264 -0.81 -1.84 11.96
C ILE A 264 -1.93 -0.85 11.60
N CYS A 265 -1.70 -0.01 10.61
CA CYS A 265 -2.58 1.11 10.30
C CYS A 265 -3.85 0.69 9.56
N SER A 266 -3.79 -0.26 8.62
CA SER A 266 -4.98 -0.65 7.84
C SER A 266 -6.08 -1.28 8.71
N PRO A 267 -5.77 -2.22 9.64
CA PRO A 267 -6.77 -2.70 10.60
C PRO A 267 -7.26 -1.60 11.55
N GLY A 268 -6.37 -0.70 11.99
CA GLY A 268 -6.73 0.44 12.84
C GLY A 268 -7.74 1.38 12.16
N ILE A 269 -7.50 1.74 10.90
CA ILE A 269 -8.41 2.53 10.06
C ILE A 269 -9.76 1.80 9.93
N GLN A 270 -9.74 0.52 9.55
CA GLN A 270 -10.97 -0.26 9.40
C GLN A 270 -11.80 -0.29 10.69
N LEU A 271 -11.17 -0.54 11.84
CA LEU A 271 -11.82 -0.59 13.15
C LEU A 271 -12.48 0.75 13.50
N ILE A 272 -11.74 1.86 13.39
CA ILE A 272 -12.28 3.19 13.73
C ILE A 272 -13.43 3.55 12.79
N VAL A 273 -13.26 3.34 11.49
CA VAL A 273 -14.30 3.64 10.51
C VAL A 273 -15.56 2.81 10.76
N GLN A 274 -15.43 1.49 10.96
CA GLN A 274 -16.58 0.63 11.21
C GLN A 274 -17.33 1.07 12.48
N TYR A 275 -16.58 1.36 13.55
CA TYR A 275 -17.17 1.87 14.79
C TYR A 275 -17.91 3.20 14.59
N VAL A 276 -17.31 4.17 13.90
CA VAL A 276 -17.92 5.48 13.62
C VAL A 276 -19.15 5.34 12.73
N CYS A 277 -19.08 4.56 11.65
CA CYS A 277 -20.21 4.32 10.76
C CYS A 277 -21.40 3.67 11.48
N ILE A 278 -21.16 2.78 12.45
CA ILE A 278 -22.25 2.16 13.21
C ILE A 278 -22.79 3.14 14.26
N ASN A 279 -21.90 3.70 15.08
CA ASN A 279 -22.29 4.36 16.34
C ASN A 279 -22.46 5.87 16.23
N HIS A 280 -21.88 6.52 15.22
CA HIS A 280 -21.78 7.98 15.11
C HIS A 280 -22.27 8.50 13.74
N HIS A 281 -22.96 7.69 12.95
CA HIS A 281 -23.46 8.09 11.63
C HIS A 281 -24.43 9.28 11.65
N LYS A 282 -25.11 9.53 12.78
CA LYS A 282 -26.01 10.69 12.95
C LYS A 282 -25.28 11.95 13.45
N ASP A 283 -24.11 11.77 14.05
CA ASP A 283 -23.37 12.87 14.70
C ASP A 283 -22.51 13.63 13.68
N ILE A 284 -22.23 13.02 12.52
CA ILE A 284 -21.35 13.57 11.49
C ILE A 284 -22.20 14.01 10.31
N ALA A 285 -22.19 15.31 10.03
CA ALA A 285 -22.92 15.88 8.90
C ALA A 285 -22.32 15.45 7.55
N MET A 286 -23.19 15.33 6.54
CA MET A 286 -22.77 15.22 5.14
C MET A 286 -22.18 16.56 4.65
N PRO A 287 -21.15 16.57 3.79
CA PRO A 287 -20.54 15.41 3.11
C PRO A 287 -19.44 14.70 3.91
N GLY A 288 -19.04 15.22 5.08
CA GLY A 288 -17.91 14.71 5.87
C GLY A 288 -18.05 13.23 6.24
N PHE A 289 -19.27 12.75 6.45
CA PHE A 289 -19.53 11.33 6.71
C PHE A 289 -19.07 10.42 5.56
N LEU A 290 -19.11 10.85 4.29
CA LEU A 290 -18.75 10.00 3.12
C LEU A 290 -17.30 9.52 3.14
N VAL A 291 -16.39 10.29 3.75
CA VAL A 291 -14.98 9.91 3.87
C VAL A 291 -14.83 8.59 4.64
N PHE A 292 -15.71 8.34 5.62
CA PHE A 292 -15.64 7.15 6.46
C PHE A 292 -15.96 5.87 5.67
N PRO A 293 -17.16 5.66 5.07
CA PRO A 293 -17.41 4.47 4.27
C PRO A 293 -16.38 4.24 3.16
N THR A 294 -15.88 5.30 2.52
CA THR A 294 -14.83 5.18 1.48
C THR A 294 -13.53 4.63 2.07
N LEU A 295 -13.00 5.21 3.15
CA LEU A 295 -11.79 4.70 3.81
C LEU A 295 -11.99 3.30 4.39
N GLY A 296 -13.18 2.99 4.90
CA GLY A 296 -13.52 1.66 5.43
C GLY A 296 -13.55 0.59 4.34
N LEU A 297 -14.09 0.94 3.17
CA LEU A 297 -14.09 0.07 2.00
C LEU A 297 -12.66 -0.16 1.51
N ASP A 298 -11.86 0.90 1.37
CA ASP A 298 -10.46 0.80 0.94
C ASP A 298 -9.63 -0.05 1.91
N ALA A 299 -9.75 0.18 3.22
CA ALA A 299 -9.06 -0.60 4.26
C ALA A 299 -9.54 -2.07 4.29
N GLY A 300 -10.85 -2.30 4.14
CA GLY A 300 -11.43 -3.64 4.08
C GLY A 300 -10.97 -4.43 2.84
N ILE A 301 -11.02 -3.83 1.66
CA ILE A 301 -10.52 -4.43 0.41
C ILE A 301 -9.02 -4.70 0.55
N ASN A 302 -8.24 -3.75 1.06
CA ASN A 302 -6.81 -3.95 1.26
C ASN A 302 -6.54 -5.14 2.22
N ASN A 303 -7.19 -5.17 3.38
CA ASN A 303 -7.00 -6.22 4.38
C ASN A 303 -7.42 -7.62 3.87
N VAL A 304 -8.46 -7.70 3.04
CA VAL A 304 -8.93 -8.98 2.49
C VAL A 304 -8.16 -9.34 1.23
N LEU A 305 -8.25 -8.52 0.18
CA LEU A 305 -7.74 -8.85 -1.14
C LEU A 305 -6.21 -8.89 -1.17
N VAL A 306 -5.54 -7.85 -0.69
CA VAL A 306 -4.07 -7.73 -0.83
C VAL A 306 -3.37 -8.76 0.04
N PHE A 307 -3.75 -8.91 1.31
CA PHE A 307 -3.14 -9.92 2.18
C PHE A 307 -3.48 -11.36 1.76
N THR A 308 -4.67 -11.61 1.19
CA THR A 308 -4.96 -12.92 0.58
C THR A 308 -4.04 -13.21 -0.61
N LEU A 309 -3.87 -12.24 -1.52
CA LEU A 309 -2.96 -12.40 -2.66
C LEU A 309 -1.50 -12.55 -2.22
N ALA A 310 -1.06 -11.82 -1.19
CA ALA A 310 0.26 -12.00 -0.60
C ALA A 310 0.44 -13.42 -0.05
N SER A 311 -0.56 -13.99 0.61
CA SER A 311 -0.52 -15.38 1.10
C SER A 311 -0.41 -16.41 -0.04
N HIS A 312 -0.99 -16.11 -1.20
CA HIS A 312 -0.93 -16.97 -2.38
C HIS A 312 0.48 -17.08 -2.97
N ILE A 313 1.40 -16.14 -2.66
CA ILE A 313 2.82 -16.26 -3.07
C ILE A 313 3.47 -17.47 -2.39
N ASN A 314 3.20 -17.65 -1.09
CA ASN A 314 3.68 -18.80 -0.34
C ASN A 314 3.12 -20.10 -0.92
N ILE A 315 1.78 -20.18 -1.04
CA ILE A 315 1.09 -21.37 -1.58
C ILE A 315 1.55 -21.69 -3.00
N GLY A 316 1.67 -20.67 -3.87
CA GLY A 316 2.13 -20.84 -5.25
C GLY A 316 3.56 -21.36 -5.32
N SER A 317 4.45 -20.83 -4.48
CA SER A 317 5.84 -21.27 -4.44
C SER A 317 6.02 -22.69 -3.89
N GLU A 318 5.22 -23.08 -2.90
CA GLU A 318 5.20 -24.44 -2.35
C GLU A 318 4.70 -25.44 -3.40
N LYS A 319 3.58 -25.12 -4.08
CA LYS A 319 3.03 -25.93 -5.17
C LYS A 319 4.03 -26.07 -6.32
N ALA A 320 4.75 -25.01 -6.67
CA ALA A 320 5.76 -25.06 -7.73
C ALA A 320 6.92 -26.00 -7.35
N LEU A 321 7.44 -25.91 -6.12
CA LEU A 321 8.47 -26.83 -5.63
C LEU A 321 7.98 -28.28 -5.59
N GLN A 322 6.75 -28.51 -5.16
CA GLN A 322 6.16 -29.84 -5.11
C GLN A 322 5.99 -30.44 -6.51
N GLY A 323 5.46 -29.66 -7.46
CA GLY A 323 5.33 -30.09 -8.86
C GLY A 323 6.67 -30.42 -9.50
N MET A 324 7.74 -29.64 -9.22
CA MET A 324 9.08 -29.99 -9.66
C MET A 324 9.58 -31.30 -9.02
N LYS A 325 9.35 -31.53 -7.72
CA LYS A 325 9.75 -32.78 -7.04
C LYS A 325 9.09 -34.02 -7.66
N GLU A 326 7.81 -33.92 -8.02
CA GLU A 326 7.06 -35.01 -8.65
C GLU A 326 7.64 -35.33 -10.03
N LYS A 327 7.92 -34.31 -10.85
CA LYS A 327 8.52 -34.47 -12.17
C LYS A 327 9.96 -35.03 -12.14
N VAL A 328 10.74 -34.72 -11.10
CA VAL A 328 12.11 -35.25 -10.94
C VAL A 328 12.17 -36.77 -10.84
N MET A 329 11.10 -37.44 -10.40
CA MET A 329 11.10 -38.89 -10.20
C MET A 329 11.29 -39.69 -11.51
N GLY A 330 10.91 -39.12 -12.66
CA GLY A 330 11.05 -39.74 -13.98
C GLY A 330 12.31 -39.37 -14.74
N LEU A 331 13.25 -38.64 -14.13
CA LEU A 331 14.43 -38.08 -14.81
C LEU A 331 15.71 -38.86 -14.48
N GLU A 332 16.65 -38.93 -15.43
CA GLU A 332 17.92 -39.67 -15.27
C GLU A 332 18.79 -39.07 -14.16
N LYS A 333 18.93 -37.73 -14.14
CA LYS A 333 19.74 -37.00 -13.16
C LYS A 333 19.00 -36.68 -11.85
N ARG A 334 18.04 -37.53 -11.45
CA ARG A 334 17.15 -37.31 -10.28
C ARG A 334 17.87 -36.92 -8.99
N LYS A 335 19.04 -37.52 -8.69
CA LYS A 335 19.77 -37.28 -7.43
C LYS A 335 20.26 -35.82 -7.34
N LEU A 336 20.85 -35.32 -8.42
CA LEU A 336 21.36 -33.94 -8.48
C LEU A 336 20.21 -32.93 -8.44
N MET A 337 19.17 -33.14 -9.24
CA MET A 337 18.01 -32.25 -9.31
C MET A 337 17.25 -32.17 -7.98
N LYS A 338 17.07 -33.32 -7.30
CA LYS A 338 16.46 -33.35 -5.96
C LYS A 338 17.26 -32.53 -4.95
N ARG A 339 18.60 -32.54 -5.03
CA ARG A 339 19.46 -31.69 -4.19
C ARG A 339 19.29 -30.21 -4.52
N GLN A 340 19.20 -29.85 -5.80
CA GLN A 340 18.98 -28.47 -6.22
C GLN A 340 17.61 -27.93 -5.78
N ILE A 341 16.54 -28.71 -5.94
CA ILE A 341 15.19 -28.33 -5.50
C ILE A 341 15.14 -28.20 -3.97
N ARG A 342 15.82 -29.08 -3.23
CA ARG A 342 15.91 -28.98 -1.76
C ARG A 342 16.62 -27.70 -1.30
N ALA A 343 17.53 -27.16 -2.12
CA ALA A 343 18.20 -25.89 -1.84
C ALA A 343 17.32 -24.66 -2.12
N CYS A 344 16.22 -24.82 -2.86
CA CYS A 344 15.26 -23.75 -3.09
C CYS A 344 14.33 -23.62 -1.87
N SER A 345 14.14 -22.40 -1.38
CA SER A 345 13.22 -22.11 -0.26
C SER A 345 11.87 -21.62 -0.78
N VAL A 346 10.80 -21.92 -0.05
CA VAL A 346 9.46 -21.34 -0.27
C VAL A 346 9.53 -19.81 -0.16
N LEU A 347 8.91 -19.09 -1.10
CA LEU A 347 8.88 -17.62 -1.16
C LEU A 347 7.76 -17.09 -0.27
N LYS A 348 7.96 -15.95 0.41
CA LYS A 348 7.00 -15.41 1.38
C LYS A 348 7.08 -13.89 1.44
N VAL A 349 5.95 -13.19 1.48
CA VAL A 349 5.96 -11.74 1.79
C VAL A 349 6.20 -11.57 3.28
N LYS A 350 7.33 -10.95 3.65
CA LYS A 350 7.80 -10.86 5.04
C LYS A 350 7.42 -9.56 5.72
N PHE A 351 7.30 -9.61 7.05
CA PHE A 351 7.23 -8.46 7.93
C PHE A 351 8.01 -8.77 9.22
N GLY A 352 9.10 -8.03 9.46
CA GLY A 352 10.07 -8.40 10.49
C GLY A 352 10.55 -9.86 10.36
N SER A 353 10.44 -10.64 11.42
CA SER A 353 10.77 -12.07 11.42
C SER A 353 9.64 -12.99 10.94
N ASN A 354 8.45 -12.44 10.69
CA ASN A 354 7.23 -13.18 10.31
C ASN A 354 6.92 -13.01 8.82
N PHE A 355 5.83 -13.65 8.36
CA PHE A 355 5.37 -13.56 6.98
C PHE A 355 3.85 -13.65 6.90
N ILE A 356 3.28 -13.10 5.82
CA ILE A 356 1.85 -13.14 5.57
C ILE A 356 1.48 -14.56 5.10
N ASP A 357 0.72 -15.26 5.92
CA ASP A 357 0.22 -16.60 5.64
C ASP A 357 -1.27 -16.58 5.26
N ARG A 358 -1.85 -17.77 5.02
CA ARG A 358 -3.26 -17.90 4.63
C ARG A 358 -4.23 -17.46 5.75
N GLY A 359 -3.81 -17.56 7.01
CA GLY A 359 -4.62 -17.20 8.17
C GLY A 359 -4.64 -15.69 8.44
N THR A 360 -3.57 -14.98 8.09
CA THR A 360 -3.36 -13.55 8.35
C THR A 360 -4.56 -12.67 7.97
N PRO A 361 -5.12 -12.69 6.74
CA PRO A 361 -6.27 -11.86 6.39
C PRO A 361 -7.52 -12.19 7.23
N LEU A 362 -7.75 -13.46 7.57
CA LEU A 362 -8.88 -13.90 8.39
C LEU A 362 -8.72 -13.44 9.84
N VAL A 363 -7.50 -13.54 10.40
CA VAL A 363 -7.19 -13.06 11.75
C VAL A 363 -7.38 -11.55 11.84
N ILE A 364 -6.92 -10.79 10.84
CA ILE A 364 -7.11 -9.34 10.77
C ILE A 364 -8.59 -8.97 10.73
N GLN A 365 -9.39 -9.62 9.87
CA GLN A 365 -10.82 -9.34 9.78
C GLN A 365 -11.57 -9.71 11.06
N ASN A 366 -11.28 -10.89 11.62
CA ASN A 366 -11.86 -11.33 12.89
C ASN A 366 -11.53 -10.34 14.02
N PHE A 367 -10.28 -9.85 14.07
CA PHE A 367 -9.88 -8.80 15.01
C PHE A 367 -10.70 -7.52 14.81
N CYS A 368 -10.78 -6.99 13.59
CA CYS A 368 -11.53 -5.74 13.32
C CYS A 368 -13.01 -5.86 13.69
N VAL A 369 -13.66 -6.96 13.31
CA VAL A 369 -15.09 -7.20 13.61
C VAL A 369 -15.31 -7.36 15.11
N ASN A 370 -14.53 -8.20 15.80
CA ASN A 370 -14.70 -8.45 17.22
C ASN A 370 -14.46 -7.19 18.06
N GLN A 371 -13.44 -6.40 17.73
CA GLN A 371 -13.19 -5.13 18.41
C GLN A 371 -14.28 -4.11 18.15
N THR A 372 -14.80 -4.01 16.92
CA THR A 372 -15.92 -3.12 16.59
C THR A 372 -17.18 -3.49 17.38
N VAL A 373 -17.51 -4.78 17.46
CA VAL A 373 -18.65 -5.28 18.24
C VAL A 373 -18.45 -4.98 19.73
N ALA A 374 -17.26 -5.25 20.28
CA ALA A 374 -16.94 -4.97 21.67
C ALA A 374 -17.11 -3.48 22.02
N LEU A 375 -16.56 -2.57 21.19
CA LEU A 375 -16.71 -1.12 21.39
C LEU A 375 -18.17 -0.67 21.29
N THR A 376 -18.94 -1.24 20.35
CA THR A 376 -20.37 -0.96 20.19
C THR A 376 -21.17 -1.38 21.43
N LEU A 377 -20.88 -2.56 21.98
CA LEU A 377 -21.53 -3.07 23.21
C LEU A 377 -21.17 -2.25 24.46
N ILE A 378 -19.95 -1.72 24.54
CA ILE A 378 -19.55 -0.82 25.63
C ILE A 378 -20.35 0.49 25.55
N LYS A 379 -20.49 1.07 24.35
CA LYS A 379 -21.29 2.29 24.16
C LYS A 379 -22.76 2.07 24.54
N SER A 380 -23.38 0.96 24.12
CA SER A 380 -24.80 0.69 24.41
C SER A 380 -25.07 0.52 25.91
N ARG A 381 -24.17 -0.12 26.66
CA ARG A 381 -24.27 -0.24 28.12
C ARG A 381 -24.19 1.10 28.84
N HIS A 382 -23.41 2.05 28.32
CA HIS A 382 -23.32 3.39 28.89
C HIS A 382 -24.56 4.24 28.63
N VAL A 383 -25.29 4.00 27.54
CA VAL A 383 -26.55 4.71 27.24
C VAL A 383 -27.73 4.17 28.08
N ALA A 384 -27.66 2.92 28.52
CA ALA A 384 -28.70 2.29 29.32
C ALA A 384 -28.62 2.62 30.84
N ARG A 385 -27.52 3.23 31.28
CA ARG A 385 -27.33 3.72 32.65
C ARG A 385 -27.51 5.22 32.67
#